data_AF-A0A9W9WQG4-F1
#
_entry.id   AF-A0A9W9WQG4-F1
#
_cell.length_a   1.000
_cell.length_b   1.000
_cell.length_c   1.000
_cell.angle_alpha   90.00
_cell.angle_beta   90.00
_cell.angle_gamma   90.00
#
_symmetry.space_group_name_H-M   'P 1'
#
loop_
_entity.id
_entity.type
_entity.pdbx_description
1 polymer ?
#
loop_
_entity_poly.entity_id
_entity_poly.type
_entity_poly.pdbx_seq_one_letter_code
_entity_poly.pdbx_strand_id
1 'polypeptide(L)'
;MVHYASVEALDCMPAYYKVTLRPYPKDLCGSDKIQVALKRFLDDIANEIVEGRLMGFLSRILSPVTVFDMPADLVMKIAGELKESQSIREQLNKKLVILEGAQRPANASFG
;
A
#
# COMPACT_ATOMS: atom_id res chain seq x y z
N MET A 1 -5.82 27.01 -50.30
CA MET A 1 -4.66 26.46 -49.53
C MET A 1 -4.94 26.32 -48.03
N VAL A 2 -5.79 27.17 -47.42
CA VAL A 2 -6.06 27.15 -45.96
C VAL A 2 -6.90 25.94 -45.49
N HIS A 3 -7.79 25.42 -46.33
CA HIS A 3 -8.70 24.32 -45.99
C HIS A 3 -8.02 22.97 -45.72
N TYR A 4 -6.83 22.72 -46.30
CA TYR A 4 -6.13 21.45 -46.14
C TYR A 4 -5.44 21.35 -44.77
N ALA A 5 -4.80 22.44 -44.34
CA ALA A 5 -4.15 22.52 -43.03
C ALA A 5 -5.15 22.39 -41.86
N SER A 6 -6.38 22.88 -42.02
CA SER A 6 -7.44 22.72 -41.01
C SER A 6 -7.97 21.28 -40.90
N VAL A 7 -7.95 20.50 -41.98
CA VAL A 7 -8.38 19.09 -41.97
C VAL A 7 -7.32 18.21 -41.32
N GLU A 8 -6.05 18.43 -41.61
CA GLU A 8 -4.94 17.70 -40.98
C GLU A 8 -4.90 17.96 -39.46
N ALA A 9 -5.12 19.21 -39.03
CA ALA A 9 -5.24 19.54 -37.61
C ALA A 9 -6.40 18.80 -36.91
N LEU A 10 -7.53 18.60 -37.62
CA LEU A 10 -8.68 17.85 -37.11
C LEU A 10 -8.42 16.34 -37.01
N ASP A 11 -7.50 15.78 -37.80
CA ASP A 11 -7.08 14.38 -37.68
C ASP A 11 -6.04 14.17 -36.57
N CYS A 12 -5.18 15.17 -36.31
CA CYS A 12 -4.20 15.12 -35.22
C CYS A 12 -4.82 15.27 -33.82
N MET A 13 -5.87 16.08 -33.67
CA MET A 13 -6.49 16.37 -32.37
C MET A 13 -7.10 15.13 -31.68
N PRO A 14 -7.83 14.24 -32.37
CA PRO A 14 -8.29 12.98 -31.81
C PRO A 14 -7.14 12.03 -31.43
N ALA A 15 -6.04 11.99 -32.19
CA ALA A 15 -4.88 11.19 -31.81
C ALA A 15 -4.19 11.72 -30.54
N TYR A 16 -4.32 13.02 -30.24
CA TYR A 16 -3.78 13.58 -29.01
C TYR A 16 -4.73 13.44 -27.81
N TYR A 17 -6.04 13.67 -28.00
CA TYR A 17 -7.01 13.85 -26.90
C TYR A 17 -8.13 12.80 -26.80
N LYS A 18 -8.32 11.89 -27.78
CA LYS A 18 -9.53 11.03 -27.81
C LYS A 18 -9.52 9.96 -26.73
N VAL A 19 -10.03 10.33 -25.55
CA VAL A 19 -10.46 9.44 -24.48
C VAL A 19 -11.73 8.74 -24.97
N THR A 20 -11.55 7.65 -25.69
CA THR A 20 -12.69 6.79 -26.00
C THR A 20 -13.04 6.09 -24.68
N LEU A 21 -14.14 6.49 -24.05
CA LEU A 21 -14.80 5.76 -22.96
C LEU A 21 -15.31 4.42 -23.51
N ARG A 22 -14.41 3.50 -23.83
CA ARG A 22 -14.76 2.09 -23.99
C ARG A 22 -14.62 1.42 -22.63
N PRO A 23 -15.53 0.51 -22.27
CA PRO A 23 -15.31 -0.32 -21.11
C PRO A 23 -14.08 -1.19 -21.39
N TYR A 24 -13.03 -1.03 -20.59
CA TYR A 24 -11.95 -2.00 -20.48
C TYR A 24 -12.59 -3.38 -20.22
N PRO A 25 -12.17 -4.49 -20.87
CA PRO A 25 -10.77 -4.89 -20.90
C PRO A 25 -10.28 -5.49 -22.23
N LYS A 26 -8.95 -5.61 -22.37
CA LYS A 26 -8.22 -6.77 -22.90
C LYS A 26 -6.73 -6.42 -22.97
N ASP A 27 -6.05 -6.90 -21.93
CA ASP A 27 -4.74 -7.54 -21.96
C ASP A 27 -3.59 -6.77 -22.62
N LEU A 28 -2.60 -6.51 -21.76
CA LEU A 28 -1.23 -6.14 -22.06
C LEU A 28 -0.75 -6.56 -23.46
N CYS A 29 -0.10 -5.60 -24.12
CA CYS A 29 0.73 -5.72 -25.32
C CYS A 29 -0.01 -5.72 -26.67
N GLY A 30 0.18 -4.62 -27.41
CA GLY A 30 0.06 -4.60 -28.87
C GLY A 30 -1.22 -3.97 -29.43
N SER A 31 -1.33 -2.64 -29.38
CA SER A 31 -2.08 -1.81 -30.35
C SER A 31 -1.86 -0.34 -30.03
N ASP A 32 -0.94 0.30 -30.77
CA ASP A 32 -0.56 1.71 -30.65
C ASP A 32 -1.71 2.67 -31.01
N LYS A 33 -2.72 2.76 -30.16
CA LYS A 33 -3.54 3.98 -30.09
C LYS A 33 -2.78 4.98 -29.25
N ILE A 34 -2.01 5.81 -29.95
CA ILE A 34 -1.40 7.01 -29.39
C ILE A 34 -2.52 7.82 -28.71
N GLN A 35 -2.46 7.90 -27.39
CA GLN A 35 -3.27 8.80 -26.55
C GLN A 35 -2.27 9.57 -25.69
N VAL A 36 -1.47 10.42 -26.34
CA VAL A 36 -0.31 11.10 -25.71
C VAL A 36 -0.74 11.84 -24.44
N ALA A 37 -1.84 12.58 -24.50
CA ALA A 37 -2.30 13.37 -23.37
C ALA A 37 -2.73 12.50 -22.18
N LEU A 38 -3.47 11.42 -22.43
CA LEU A 38 -3.95 10.53 -21.36
C LEU A 38 -2.79 9.75 -20.73
N LYS A 39 -1.85 9.24 -21.54
CA LYS A 39 -0.67 8.56 -21.03
C LYS A 39 0.16 9.50 -20.15
N ARG A 40 0.44 10.71 -20.63
CA ARG A 40 1.16 11.72 -19.85
C ARG A 40 0.44 12.09 -18.57
N PHE A 41 -0.88 12.25 -18.62
CA PHE A 41 -1.66 12.53 -17.41
C PHE A 41 -1.57 11.41 -16.36
N LEU A 42 -1.65 10.15 -16.79
CA LEU A 42 -1.51 9.00 -15.88
C LEU A 42 -0.08 8.91 -15.31
N ASP A 43 0.93 9.09 -16.16
CA ASP A 43 2.34 9.09 -15.75
C ASP A 43 2.62 10.24 -14.75
N ASP A 44 2.11 11.44 -15.03
CA ASP A 44 2.25 12.62 -14.17
C ASP A 44 1.52 12.42 -12.82
N ILE A 45 0.33 11.80 -12.80
CA ILE A 45 -0.35 11.46 -11.54
C ILE A 45 0.49 10.46 -10.74
N ALA A 46 0.97 9.39 -11.38
CA ALA A 46 1.74 8.36 -10.69
C ALA A 46 3.01 8.97 -10.07
N ASN A 47 3.77 9.73 -10.85
CA ASN A 47 5.04 10.28 -10.39
C ASN A 47 4.85 11.47 -9.44
N GLU A 48 4.06 12.48 -9.81
CA GLU A 48 4.00 13.73 -9.04
C GLU A 48 3.08 13.63 -7.83
N ILE A 49 1.98 12.89 -7.92
CA ILE A 49 1.01 12.78 -6.84
C ILE A 49 1.32 11.58 -5.96
N VAL A 50 1.41 10.38 -6.54
CA VAL A 50 1.57 9.17 -5.73
C VAL A 50 2.99 9.10 -5.17
N GLU A 51 4.01 9.13 -6.02
CA GLU A 51 5.39 9.03 -5.53
C GLU A 51 5.83 10.32 -4.83
N GLY A 52 5.68 11.46 -5.49
CA GLY A 52 6.15 12.76 -5.00
C GLY A 52 5.47 13.22 -3.72
N ARG A 53 4.15 13.03 -3.58
CA ARG A 53 3.40 13.48 -2.39
C ARG A 53 3.07 12.36 -1.44
N LEU A 54 2.42 11.30 -1.88
CA LEU A 54 1.90 10.28 -0.96
C LEU A 54 3.04 9.44 -0.36
N MET A 55 3.89 8.85 -1.20
CA MET A 55 5.02 8.02 -0.75
C MET A 55 6.08 8.86 -0.05
N GLY A 56 6.37 10.05 -0.59
CA GLY A 56 7.25 11.02 0.06
C GLY A 56 6.77 11.47 1.45
N PHE A 57 5.46 11.54 1.69
CA PHE A 57 4.92 11.85 3.02
C PHE A 57 4.95 10.65 3.96
N LEU A 58 4.63 9.44 3.45
CA LEU A 58 4.66 8.21 4.24
C LEU A 58 6.04 7.92 4.83
N SER A 59 7.10 8.14 4.05
CA SER A 59 8.48 7.95 4.54
C SER A 59 8.86 8.92 5.67
N ARG A 60 8.17 10.07 5.77
CA ARG A 60 8.39 11.07 6.81
C ARG A 60 7.60 10.80 8.09
N ILE A 61 6.44 10.15 7.99
CA ILE A 61 5.59 9.86 9.16
C ILE A 61 6.36 9.03 10.20
N LEU A 62 7.04 7.98 9.76
CA LEU A 62 7.85 7.11 10.62
C LEU A 62 9.35 7.31 10.39
N SER A 63 9.77 8.54 10.09
CA SER A 63 11.20 8.84 10.03
C SER A 63 11.87 8.54 11.38
N PRO A 64 13.15 8.13 11.41
CA PRO A 64 13.82 7.82 12.68
C PRO A 64 13.79 8.96 13.69
N VAL A 65 13.85 10.20 13.21
CA VAL A 65 13.75 11.41 14.05
C VAL A 65 12.34 11.55 14.63
N THR A 66 11.31 11.46 13.77
CA THR A 66 9.92 11.56 14.26
C THR A 66 9.57 10.44 15.22
N VAL A 67 10.08 9.22 15.02
CA VAL A 67 9.90 8.07 15.92
C VAL A 67 10.63 8.30 17.25
N PHE A 68 11.86 8.83 17.23
CA PHE A 68 12.62 9.14 18.44
C PHE A 68 11.93 10.20 19.30
N ASP A 69 11.34 11.21 18.66
CA ASP A 69 10.64 12.30 19.34
C ASP A 69 9.19 11.93 19.76
N MET A 70 8.72 10.70 19.48
CA MET A 70 7.35 10.31 19.85
C MET A 70 7.18 10.24 21.37
N PRO A 71 6.08 10.79 21.92
CA PRO A 71 5.79 10.68 23.34
C PRO A 71 5.50 9.23 23.74
N ALA A 72 5.90 8.86 24.96
CA ALA A 72 5.77 7.49 25.47
C ALA A 72 4.34 6.93 25.39
N ASP A 73 3.32 7.77 25.62
CA ASP A 73 1.91 7.38 25.51
C ASP A 73 1.51 6.97 24.08
N LEU A 74 2.08 7.63 23.07
CA LEU A 74 1.84 7.29 21.66
C LEU A 74 2.59 6.02 21.28
N VAL A 75 3.85 5.88 21.71
CA VAL A 75 4.64 4.65 21.51
C VAL A 75 3.92 3.46 22.15
N MET A 76 3.39 3.62 23.36
CA MET A 76 2.60 2.59 24.05
C MET A 76 1.31 2.25 23.30
N LYS A 77 0.68 3.18 22.58
CA LYS A 77 -0.50 2.86 21.75
C LYS A 77 -0.14 2.13 20.46
N ILE A 78 1.01 2.42 19.86
CA ILE A 78 1.44 1.82 18.59
C ILE A 78 2.10 0.46 18.80
N ALA A 79 2.98 0.36 19.79
CA ALA A 79 3.81 -0.81 20.05
C ALA A 79 3.40 -1.58 21.32
N GLY A 80 2.53 -1.00 22.16
CA GLY A 80 2.04 -1.66 23.36
C GLY A 80 0.96 -2.68 23.05
N GLU A 81 0.92 -3.71 23.88
CA GLU A 81 -0.06 -4.78 23.81
C GLU A 81 -1.44 -4.26 24.26
N LEU A 82 -2.51 -4.67 23.57
CA LEU A 82 -3.88 -4.42 24.06
C LEU A 82 -4.10 -5.21 25.35
N LYS A 83 -4.85 -4.64 26.29
CA LYS A 83 -5.16 -5.26 27.59
C LYS A 83 -5.82 -6.64 27.45
N GLU A 84 -6.60 -6.83 26.38
CA GLU A 84 -7.19 -8.12 26.04
C GLU A 84 -6.12 -9.16 25.66
N SER A 85 -5.20 -8.80 24.76
CA SER A 85 -4.08 -9.65 24.37
C SER A 85 -3.22 -10.01 25.57
N GLN A 86 -2.95 -9.05 26.46
CA GLN A 86 -2.22 -9.27 27.71
C GLN A 86 -2.93 -10.29 28.60
N SER A 87 -4.25 -10.14 28.80
CA SER A 87 -5.07 -11.07 29.59
C SER A 87 -5.07 -12.49 29.00
N ILE A 88 -5.19 -12.61 27.68
CA ILE A 88 -5.15 -13.91 26.98
C ILE A 88 -3.77 -14.57 27.17
N ARG A 89 -2.69 -13.81 26.99
CA ARG A 89 -1.32 -14.28 27.20
C ARG A 89 -1.11 -14.78 28.63
N GLU A 90 -1.59 -14.05 29.63
CA GLU A 90 -1.52 -14.47 31.03
C GLU A 90 -2.32 -15.75 31.31
N GLN A 91 -3.53 -15.88 30.75
CA GLN A 91 -4.34 -17.09 30.90
C GLN A 91 -3.70 -18.31 30.23
N LEU A 92 -3.17 -18.14 29.02
CA LEU A 92 -2.45 -19.20 28.30
C LEU A 92 -1.19 -19.61 29.07
N ASN A 93 -0.44 -18.66 29.61
CA ASN A 93 0.76 -18.95 30.40
C ASN A 93 0.42 -19.75 31.66
N LYS A 94 -0.69 -19.42 32.35
CA LYS A 94 -1.18 -20.23 33.49
C LYS A 94 -1.50 -21.66 33.08
N LYS A 95 -2.16 -21.86 31.94
CA LYS A 95 -2.46 -23.20 31.41
C LYS A 95 -1.18 -23.96 31.04
N LEU A 96 -0.20 -23.30 30.44
CA LEU A 96 1.10 -23.88 30.12
C LEU A 96 1.82 -24.37 31.37
N VAL A 97 1.89 -23.56 32.43
CA VAL A 97 2.52 -23.96 33.70
C VAL A 97 1.86 -25.20 34.31
N ILE A 98 0.53 -25.30 34.24
CA ILE A 98 -0.21 -26.49 34.71
C ILE A 98 0.14 -27.71 33.86
N LEU A 99 0.16 -27.56 32.54
CA LEU A 99 0.48 -28.65 31.63
C LEU A 99 1.93 -29.13 31.79
N GLU A 100 2.89 -28.21 31.90
CA GLU A 100 4.30 -28.55 32.17
C GLU A 100 4.49 -29.20 33.54
N GLY A 101 3.79 -28.69 34.56
CA GLY A 101 3.78 -29.26 35.90
C GLY A 101 3.17 -30.66 35.94
N ALA A 102 2.16 -30.95 35.12
CA ALA A 102 1.52 -32.26 34.98
C ALA A 102 2.30 -33.23 34.06
N GLN A 103 3.06 -32.70 33.08
CA GLN A 103 3.93 -33.49 32.20
C GLN A 103 5.17 -34.01 32.95
N ARG A 104 5.69 -33.25 33.92
CA ARG A 104 6.88 -33.62 34.71
C ARG A 104 6.75 -34.94 35.50
N PRO A 105 5.64 -35.24 36.21
CA PRO A 105 5.47 -36.53 36.88
C PRO A 105 5.19 -37.68 35.90
N ALA A 106 4.55 -37.44 34.74
CA ALA A 106 4.26 -38.49 33.76
C ALA A 106 5.53 -39.07 33.09
N ASN A 107 6.60 -38.29 33.01
CA ASN A 107 7.89 -38.71 32.46
C ASN A 107 8.83 -39.32 33.51
N ALA A 108 8.52 -39.20 34.80
CA ALA A 108 9.32 -39.74 35.91
C ALA A 108 8.92 -41.17 36.33
N SER A 109 7.79 -41.67 35.82
CA SER A 109 7.27 -43.03 36.09
C SER A 109 7.60 -44.06 34.99
N PHE A 110 8.46 -43.71 34.03
CA PHE A 110 8.91 -44.59 32.92
C PHE A 110 10.45 -44.70 32.83
N GLY A 111 11.16 -44.43 33.93
CA GLY A 111 12.61 -44.65 34.07
C GLY A 111 12.92 -45.85 34.97
#